data_AF-A0A5C2HCS0-F1
#
_entry.id   AF-A0A5C2HCS0-F1
#
_cell.length_a   1.000
_cell.length_b   1.000
_cell.length_c   1.000
_cell.angle_alpha   90.00
_cell.angle_beta   90.00
_cell.angle_gamma   90.00
#
_symmetry.space_group_name_H-M   'P 1'
#
loop_
_entity.id
_entity.type
_entity.pdbx_description
1 polymer ?
#
loop_
_entity_poly.entity_id
_entity_poly.type
_entity_poly.pdbx_seq_one_letter_code
_entity_poly.pdbx_strand_id
1 'polypeptide(L)'
;MNSSLFIILQKMRTPFLVIIITYTIAITGLIIIDGVDSNGNPYSMSIFDAFYFITYTATTIGFGETPYEFTYAQRIWVTFSIYLTVLGWFYGIGSLVSLLQDKLFIQELEKAKFLRQIKRLNERFIVILGYNDITKKIIKKALEQGVRTVVVERDKTKINDLILENFTPTVPVLYSEVSSLKVLEAAGVKKRNCKAIVSLFEDDALNLKITLIAKSLNKYIKVAVKSTTSNHTENLKDLDAEIVVNPFSIISSEINMALVAPNLFKLEKWLYKIDNLTANLPSFPKGTYIICGYGRMGRKIFEKLTANNIEAKLIEINADKEIRLSKNEMSQIIFGNADDKELLVEVGVENASAIIAATNDDTTNLSILATAKKLNPNIVTIVRENELEDDFIFKQANISHIFTPSKILVNKITNALINPLSDKFLRLMIKEDDAWAAKLVARLIQEIDENPILIEFRIAQKFAPEIYKYLSEGNALGLDILGTSLHNHEKRNNVVPLLLQREDDIILLPQWENNLKIGDKILLACDNHAKNDIEYICQNSYEFHYALHGEEKLTIFKGKK
;
A
#
# COMPACT_ATOMS: atom_id res chain seq x y z
N MET A 1 -19.69 -23.76 -9.57
CA MET A 1 -19.33 -24.07 -10.97
C MET A 1 -18.56 -22.89 -11.53
N ASN A 2 -17.36 -23.09 -12.06
CA ASN A 2 -16.54 -21.98 -12.56
C ASN A 2 -17.23 -21.30 -13.74
N SER A 3 -17.58 -20.03 -13.56
CA SER A 3 -18.13 -19.11 -14.58
C SER A 3 -17.38 -19.19 -15.91
N SER A 4 -16.05 -19.33 -15.86
CA SER A 4 -15.19 -19.44 -17.03
C SER A 4 -15.44 -20.70 -17.88
N LEU A 5 -15.66 -21.86 -17.26
CA LEU A 5 -15.97 -23.10 -18.00
C LEU A 5 -17.32 -23.03 -18.69
N PHE A 6 -18.30 -22.39 -18.04
CA PHE A 6 -19.62 -22.18 -18.62
C PHE A 6 -19.56 -21.26 -19.85
N ILE A 7 -18.79 -20.17 -19.78
CA ILE A 7 -18.57 -19.25 -20.91
C ILE A 7 -17.93 -19.99 -22.09
N ILE A 8 -16.92 -20.83 -21.84
CA ILE A 8 -16.27 -21.64 -22.88
C ILE A 8 -17.29 -22.57 -23.54
N LEU A 9 -18.04 -23.33 -22.75
CA LEU A 9 -19.02 -24.29 -23.27
C LEU A 9 -20.12 -23.59 -24.07
N GLN A 10 -20.59 -22.44 -23.62
CA GLN A 10 -21.62 -21.66 -24.32
C GLN A 10 -21.12 -21.15 -25.67
N LYS A 11 -19.91 -20.59 -25.72
CA LYS A 11 -19.34 -20.00 -26.96
C LYS A 11 -18.83 -21.04 -27.95
N MET A 12 -18.31 -22.16 -27.47
CA MET A 12 -17.77 -23.22 -28.34
C MET A 12 -18.85 -24.17 -28.88
N ARG A 13 -20.08 -24.11 -28.34
CA ARG A 13 -21.18 -24.99 -28.78
C ARG A 13 -21.45 -24.89 -30.28
N THR A 14 -21.57 -23.68 -30.83
CA THR A 14 -21.85 -23.48 -32.25
C THR A 14 -20.69 -23.94 -33.14
N PRO A 15 -19.41 -23.58 -32.89
CA PRO A 15 -18.26 -24.18 -33.58
C PRO A 15 -18.23 -25.70 -33.56
N PHE A 16 -18.44 -26.31 -32.38
CA PHE A 16 -18.45 -27.77 -32.27
C PHE A 16 -19.58 -28.39 -33.09
N LEU A 17 -20.78 -27.81 -33.06
CA LEU A 17 -21.89 -28.27 -33.89
C LEU A 17 -21.59 -28.15 -35.38
N VAL A 18 -20.98 -27.04 -35.83
CA VAL A 18 -20.57 -26.87 -37.23
C VAL A 18 -19.59 -27.96 -37.64
N ILE A 19 -18.55 -28.23 -36.85
CA ILE A 19 -17.58 -29.30 -37.15
C ILE A 19 -18.26 -30.67 -37.17
N ILE A 20 -19.10 -30.98 -36.19
CA ILE A 20 -19.82 -32.26 -36.13
C ILE A 20 -20.72 -32.42 -37.36
N ILE A 21 -21.45 -31.37 -37.74
CA ILE A 21 -22.36 -31.40 -38.90
C ILE A 21 -21.57 -31.57 -40.20
N THR A 22 -20.49 -30.80 -40.41
CA THR A 22 -19.68 -30.91 -41.64
C THR A 22 -19.05 -32.28 -41.78
N TYR A 23 -18.53 -32.86 -40.68
CA TYR A 23 -18.02 -34.23 -40.65
C TYR A 23 -19.12 -35.25 -40.92
N THR A 24 -20.28 -35.10 -40.30
CA THR A 24 -21.42 -36.02 -40.49
C THR A 24 -21.87 -36.03 -41.95
N ILE A 25 -22.01 -34.86 -42.57
CA ILE A 25 -22.36 -34.73 -43.99
C ILE A 25 -21.29 -35.45 -44.84
N ALA A 26 -20.02 -35.10 -44.66
CA ALA A 26 -18.91 -35.65 -45.46
C ALA A 26 -18.80 -37.18 -45.36
N ILE A 27 -18.91 -37.74 -44.14
CA ILE A 27 -18.86 -39.19 -43.88
C ILE A 27 -20.07 -39.89 -44.48
N THR A 28 -21.28 -39.33 -44.28
CA THR A 28 -22.52 -39.94 -44.77
C THR A 28 -22.53 -40.07 -46.28
N GLY A 29 -22.04 -39.07 -47.02
CA GLY A 29 -21.98 -39.18 -48.48
C GLY A 29 -20.97 -40.21 -48.97
N LEU A 30 -19.86 -40.45 -48.27
CA LEU A 30 -18.92 -41.53 -48.62
C LEU A 30 -19.50 -42.93 -48.37
N ILE A 31 -20.37 -43.08 -47.37
CA ILE A 31 -21.04 -44.35 -47.07
C ILE A 31 -22.12 -44.64 -48.13
N ILE A 32 -22.85 -43.62 -48.59
CA ILE A 32 -23.97 -43.78 -49.53
C ILE A 32 -23.50 -43.99 -50.97
N ILE A 33 -22.38 -43.36 -51.38
CA ILE A 33 -21.89 -43.47 -52.75
C ILE A 33 -21.11 -44.78 -52.91
N ASP A 34 -21.68 -45.72 -53.66
CA ASP A 34 -21.04 -46.99 -53.97
C ASP A 34 -19.72 -46.77 -54.74
N GLY A 35 -18.67 -47.40 -54.21
CA GLY A 35 -17.38 -47.57 -54.84
C GLY A 35 -17.30 -48.87 -55.62
N VAL A 36 -16.10 -49.19 -56.08
CA VAL A 36 -15.81 -50.42 -56.82
C VAL A 36 -14.54 -51.05 -56.25
N ASP A 37 -14.56 -52.36 -55.99
CA ASP A 37 -13.39 -53.10 -55.57
C ASP A 37 -12.40 -53.33 -56.74
N SER A 38 -11.22 -53.88 -56.46
CA SER A 38 -10.22 -54.17 -57.50
C SER A 38 -10.69 -55.14 -58.59
N ASN A 39 -11.80 -55.86 -58.38
CA ASN A 39 -12.38 -56.83 -59.30
C ASN A 39 -13.61 -56.27 -60.05
N GLY A 40 -13.99 -55.01 -59.82
CA GLY A 40 -15.14 -54.40 -60.48
C GLY A 40 -16.48 -54.56 -59.74
N ASN A 41 -16.51 -55.15 -58.54
CA ASN A 41 -17.74 -55.33 -57.78
C ASN A 41 -18.11 -54.08 -56.98
N PRO A 42 -19.42 -53.78 -56.79
CA PRO A 42 -19.86 -52.69 -55.93
C PRO A 42 -19.35 -52.85 -54.50
N TYR A 43 -18.79 -51.77 -53.94
CA TYR A 43 -18.29 -51.71 -52.57
C TYR A 43 -18.81 -50.46 -51.86
N SER A 44 -19.54 -50.64 -50.76
CA SER A 44 -19.97 -49.53 -49.91
C SER A 44 -18.97 -49.32 -48.77
N MET A 45 -18.51 -48.09 -48.58
CA MET A 45 -17.49 -47.78 -47.59
C MET A 45 -18.02 -47.96 -46.17
N SER A 46 -17.20 -48.56 -45.29
CA SER A 46 -17.57 -48.67 -43.87
C SER A 46 -17.57 -47.29 -43.21
N ILE A 47 -18.36 -47.13 -42.13
CA ILE A 47 -18.39 -45.89 -41.34
C ILE A 47 -16.99 -45.54 -40.83
N PHE A 48 -16.20 -46.54 -40.43
CA PHE A 48 -14.86 -46.34 -39.92
C PHE A 48 -13.90 -45.85 -41.00
N ASP A 49 -13.93 -46.44 -42.20
CA ASP A 49 -13.06 -46.03 -43.31
C ASP A 49 -13.41 -44.61 -43.77
N ALA A 50 -14.70 -44.29 -43.85
CA ALA A 50 -15.16 -42.94 -44.20
C ALA A 50 -14.75 -41.91 -43.12
N PHE A 51 -14.91 -42.23 -41.83
CA PHE A 51 -14.46 -41.37 -40.73
C PHE A 51 -12.93 -41.18 -40.74
N TYR A 52 -12.17 -42.27 -40.92
CA TYR A 52 -10.72 -42.25 -40.99
C TYR A 52 -10.24 -41.36 -42.15
N PHE A 53 -10.79 -41.59 -43.35
CA PHE A 53 -10.49 -40.80 -44.54
C PHE A 53 -10.76 -39.31 -44.33
N ILE A 54 -11.98 -38.96 -43.88
CA ILE A 54 -12.37 -37.57 -43.66
C ILE A 54 -11.51 -36.92 -42.57
N THR A 55 -11.10 -37.65 -41.53
CA THR A 55 -10.32 -37.09 -40.43
C THR A 55 -8.96 -36.55 -40.88
N TYR A 56 -8.16 -37.33 -41.62
CA TYR A 56 -6.86 -36.83 -42.08
C TYR A 56 -6.97 -35.88 -43.29
N THR A 57 -8.09 -35.95 -44.04
CA THR A 57 -8.36 -35.05 -45.16
C THR A 57 -8.76 -33.66 -44.66
N ALA A 58 -9.64 -33.59 -43.67
CA ALA A 58 -10.10 -32.35 -43.04
C ALA A 58 -8.99 -31.60 -42.31
N THR A 59 -8.00 -32.30 -41.75
CA THR A 59 -6.78 -31.70 -41.18
C THR A 59 -5.72 -31.35 -42.24
N THR A 60 -6.05 -31.47 -43.53
CA THR A 60 -5.17 -31.15 -44.67
C THR A 60 -3.89 -32.00 -44.76
N ILE A 61 -3.88 -33.19 -44.17
CA ILE A 61 -2.71 -34.11 -44.20
C ILE A 61 -2.70 -34.94 -45.49
N GLY A 62 -3.82 -35.59 -45.80
CA GLY A 62 -4.05 -36.21 -47.12
C GLY A 62 -3.21 -37.44 -47.48
N PHE A 63 -3.11 -38.47 -46.63
CA PHE A 63 -2.30 -39.68 -46.92
C PHE A 63 -2.82 -40.60 -48.05
N GLY A 64 -4.00 -40.35 -48.60
CA GLY A 64 -4.55 -41.14 -49.72
C GLY A 64 -4.88 -42.61 -49.40
N GLU A 65 -4.81 -43.01 -48.13
CA GLU A 65 -5.09 -44.37 -47.66
C GLU A 65 -6.59 -44.69 -47.72
N THR A 66 -6.98 -45.42 -48.75
CA THR A 66 -8.36 -45.90 -48.94
C THR A 66 -8.34 -47.38 -49.31
N PRO A 67 -9.38 -48.15 -48.94
CA PRO A 67 -9.44 -49.58 -49.26
C PRO A 67 -9.35 -49.87 -50.76
N TYR A 68 -9.92 -48.98 -51.60
CA TYR A 68 -9.96 -49.07 -53.05
C TYR A 68 -9.92 -47.68 -53.69
N GLU A 69 -9.58 -47.61 -54.97
CA GLU A 69 -9.57 -46.33 -55.71
C GLU A 69 -10.97 -45.71 -55.80
N PHE A 70 -11.05 -44.39 -55.59
CA PHE A 70 -12.32 -43.68 -55.68
C PHE A 70 -12.85 -43.62 -57.12
N THR A 71 -14.14 -43.95 -57.26
CA THR A 71 -14.92 -43.72 -58.47
C THR A 71 -15.07 -42.22 -58.77
N TYR A 72 -15.46 -41.86 -60.00
CA TYR A 72 -15.67 -40.45 -60.37
C TYR A 72 -16.68 -39.73 -59.45
N ALA A 73 -17.76 -40.42 -59.07
CA ALA A 73 -18.76 -39.90 -58.13
C ALA A 73 -18.15 -39.65 -56.73
N GLN A 74 -17.35 -40.61 -56.22
CA GLN A 74 -16.66 -40.46 -54.94
C GLN A 74 -15.61 -39.33 -55.00
N ARG A 75 -14.89 -39.14 -56.11
CA ARG A 75 -13.93 -38.04 -56.30
C ARG A 75 -14.58 -36.66 -56.24
N ILE A 76 -15.75 -36.49 -56.87
CA ILE A 76 -16.54 -35.25 -56.78
C ILE A 76 -16.94 -35.01 -55.32
N TRP A 77 -17.43 -36.04 -54.64
CA TRP A 77 -17.85 -35.94 -53.24
C TRP A 77 -16.69 -35.61 -52.30
N VAL A 78 -15.54 -36.25 -52.46
CA VAL A 78 -14.32 -35.97 -51.70
C VAL A 78 -13.87 -34.53 -51.92
N THR A 79 -13.91 -34.04 -53.16
CA THR A 79 -13.58 -32.64 -53.47
C THR A 79 -14.50 -31.67 -52.74
N PHE A 80 -15.81 -31.92 -52.74
CA PHE A 80 -16.77 -31.14 -51.96
C PHE A 80 -16.50 -31.21 -50.45
N SER A 81 -16.23 -32.41 -49.95
CA SER A 81 -15.96 -32.68 -48.53
C SER A 81 -14.71 -31.95 -48.03
N ILE A 82 -13.66 -31.83 -48.87
CA ILE A 82 -12.47 -31.04 -48.55
C ILE A 82 -12.86 -29.59 -48.27
N TYR A 83 -13.55 -28.92 -49.20
CA TYR A 83 -13.95 -27.53 -48.99
C TYR A 83 -14.89 -27.35 -47.79
N LEU A 84 -15.86 -28.25 -47.61
CA LEU A 84 -16.81 -28.19 -46.51
C LEU A 84 -16.13 -28.34 -45.13
N THR A 85 -15.25 -29.33 -45.00
CA THR A 85 -14.57 -29.62 -43.73
C THR A 85 -13.52 -28.57 -43.41
N VAL A 86 -12.79 -28.05 -44.40
CA VAL A 86 -11.84 -26.94 -44.25
C VAL A 86 -12.57 -25.69 -43.73
N LEU A 87 -13.72 -25.31 -44.29
CA LEU A 87 -14.51 -24.17 -43.79
C LEU A 87 -14.95 -24.38 -42.32
N GLY A 88 -15.38 -25.59 -41.97
CA GLY A 88 -15.74 -25.93 -40.59
C GLY A 88 -14.56 -25.79 -39.62
N TRP A 89 -13.38 -26.26 -39.99
CA TRP A 89 -12.16 -26.11 -39.20
C TRP A 89 -11.70 -24.67 -39.07
N PHE A 90 -11.69 -23.90 -40.16
CA PHE A 90 -11.36 -22.47 -40.13
C PHE A 90 -12.28 -21.70 -39.19
N TYR A 91 -13.60 -21.96 -39.24
CA TYR A 91 -14.55 -21.37 -38.32
C TYR A 91 -14.29 -21.78 -36.86
N GLY A 92 -13.98 -23.06 -36.63
CA GLY A 92 -13.62 -23.59 -35.31
C GLY A 92 -12.40 -22.92 -34.69
N ILE A 93 -11.31 -22.85 -35.46
CA ILE A 93 -10.06 -22.20 -35.05
C ILE A 93 -10.28 -20.71 -34.84
N GLY A 94 -10.95 -20.02 -35.77
CA GLY A 94 -11.25 -18.59 -35.65
C GLY A 94 -12.08 -18.27 -34.40
N SER A 95 -13.05 -19.12 -34.08
CA SER A 95 -13.87 -18.98 -32.87
C SER A 95 -13.06 -19.22 -31.59
N LEU A 96 -12.12 -20.16 -31.61
CA LEU A 96 -11.19 -20.41 -30.49
C LEU A 96 -10.25 -19.21 -30.27
N VAL A 97 -9.69 -18.65 -31.34
CA VAL A 97 -8.86 -17.43 -31.27
C VAL A 97 -9.68 -16.25 -30.74
N SER A 98 -10.92 -16.07 -31.20
CA SER A 98 -11.83 -15.03 -30.71
C SER A 98 -12.12 -15.18 -29.21
N LEU A 99 -12.28 -16.42 -28.72
CA LEU A 99 -12.46 -16.69 -27.30
C LEU A 99 -11.24 -16.30 -26.47
N LEU A 100 -10.03 -16.57 -26.97
CA LEU A 100 -8.79 -16.17 -26.30
C LEU A 100 -8.57 -14.66 -26.24
N GLN A 101 -9.22 -13.89 -27.13
CA GLN A 101 -9.19 -12.43 -27.15
C GLN A 101 -10.34 -11.79 -26.34
N ASP A 102 -11.25 -12.59 -25.80
CA ASP A 102 -12.41 -12.08 -25.05
C ASP A 102 -11.98 -11.49 -23.70
N LYS A 103 -12.17 -10.18 -23.55
CA LYS A 103 -11.85 -9.43 -22.33
C LYS A 103 -12.57 -9.95 -21.08
N LEU A 104 -13.79 -10.48 -21.19
CA LEU A 104 -14.55 -11.02 -20.05
C LEU A 104 -13.98 -12.37 -19.61
N PHE A 105 -13.61 -13.21 -20.58
CA PHE A 105 -13.01 -14.50 -20.30
C PHE A 105 -11.64 -14.35 -19.61
N ILE A 106 -10.79 -13.45 -20.12
CA ILE A 106 -9.49 -13.14 -19.51
C ILE A 106 -9.67 -12.63 -18.08
N GLN A 107 -10.60 -11.70 -17.84
CA GLN A 107 -10.86 -11.17 -16.49
C GLN A 107 -11.31 -12.26 -15.50
N GLU A 108 -12.13 -13.21 -15.93
CA GLU A 108 -12.55 -14.32 -15.06
C GLU A 108 -11.41 -15.31 -14.78
N LEU A 109 -10.49 -15.53 -15.73
CA LEU A 109 -9.27 -16.30 -15.50
C LEU A 109 -8.33 -15.60 -14.50
N GLU A 110 -8.13 -14.30 -14.65
CA GLU A 110 -7.33 -13.48 -13.73
C GLU A 110 -7.91 -13.50 -12.32
N LYS A 111 -9.23 -13.34 -12.19
CA LYS A 111 -9.94 -13.46 -10.91
C LYS A 111 -9.79 -14.85 -10.29
N ALA A 112 -9.86 -15.92 -11.09
CA ALA A 112 -9.64 -17.28 -10.59
C ALA A 112 -8.18 -17.48 -10.12
N LYS A 113 -7.19 -16.92 -10.82
CA LYS A 113 -5.77 -16.90 -10.41
C LYS A 113 -5.59 -16.13 -9.10
N PHE A 114 -6.19 -14.94 -8.99
CA PHE A 114 -6.19 -14.13 -7.79
C PHE A 114 -6.75 -14.89 -6.59
N LEU A 115 -7.94 -15.49 -6.71
CA LEU A 115 -8.56 -16.28 -5.63
C LEU A 115 -7.67 -17.44 -5.17
N ARG A 116 -6.95 -18.10 -6.10
CA ARG A 116 -5.97 -19.13 -5.74
C ARG A 116 -4.77 -18.57 -4.97
N GLN A 117 -4.27 -17.39 -5.34
CA GLN A 117 -3.21 -16.69 -4.60
C GLN A 117 -3.67 -16.34 -3.17
N ILE A 118 -4.86 -15.75 -3.01
CA ILE A 118 -5.43 -15.41 -1.70
C ILE A 118 -5.66 -16.67 -0.85
N LYS A 119 -6.12 -17.77 -1.45
CA LYS A 119 -6.29 -19.04 -0.73
C LYS A 119 -4.97 -19.56 -0.16
N ARG A 120 -3.88 -19.47 -0.92
CA ARG A 120 -2.53 -19.93 -0.55
C ARG A 120 -1.76 -18.95 0.36
N LEU A 121 -2.19 -17.70 0.46
CA LEU A 121 -1.56 -16.67 1.29
C LEU A 121 -1.76 -16.98 2.78
N ASN A 122 -0.70 -17.45 3.44
CA ASN A 122 -0.70 -17.86 4.84
C ASN A 122 0.05 -16.87 5.74
N GLU A 123 0.94 -16.03 5.19
CA GLU A 123 1.60 -14.98 5.96
C GLU A 123 0.59 -13.89 6.39
N ARG A 124 0.99 -13.04 7.35
CA ARG A 124 0.21 -11.86 7.70
C ARG A 124 0.14 -10.93 6.49
N PHE A 125 -1.04 -10.43 6.18
CA PHE A 125 -1.22 -9.51 5.06
C PHE A 125 -2.21 -8.40 5.36
N ILE A 126 -2.13 -7.33 4.56
CA ILE A 126 -3.08 -6.22 4.55
C ILE A 126 -3.74 -6.10 3.18
N VAL A 127 -5.00 -5.67 3.15
CA VAL A 127 -5.74 -5.39 1.93
C VAL A 127 -5.69 -3.89 1.66
N ILE A 128 -5.31 -3.51 0.45
CA ILE A 128 -5.18 -2.12 0.02
C ILE A 128 -6.20 -1.86 -1.09
N LEU A 129 -6.98 -0.81 -0.91
CA LEU A 129 -8.09 -0.46 -1.78
C LEU A 129 -7.71 0.77 -2.60
N GLY A 130 -7.62 0.57 -3.91
CA GLY A 130 -7.04 1.52 -4.84
C GLY A 130 -5.50 1.52 -4.82
N TYR A 131 -4.92 1.78 -5.98
CA TYR A 131 -3.50 1.96 -6.20
C TYR A 131 -3.21 3.42 -6.63
N ASN A 132 -2.24 4.03 -5.99
CA ASN A 132 -1.75 5.40 -6.19
C ASN A 132 -0.41 5.56 -5.46
N ASP A 133 0.20 6.74 -5.51
CA ASP A 133 1.55 6.94 -4.92
C ASP A 133 1.58 6.76 -3.41
N ILE A 134 0.51 7.13 -2.71
CA ILE A 134 0.37 6.94 -1.27
C ILE A 134 0.36 5.44 -0.94
N THR A 135 -0.53 4.68 -1.58
CA THR A 135 -0.67 3.24 -1.34
C THR A 135 0.54 2.45 -1.86
N LYS A 136 1.19 2.88 -2.95
CA LYS A 136 2.47 2.35 -3.44
C LYS A 136 3.55 2.43 -2.36
N LYS A 137 3.71 3.59 -1.70
CA LYS A 137 4.68 3.73 -0.59
C LYS A 137 4.30 2.88 0.62
N ILE A 138 3.01 2.75 0.94
CA ILE A 138 2.53 1.84 2.01
C ILE A 138 2.84 0.39 1.66
N ILE A 139 2.62 -0.04 0.41
CA ILE A 139 2.95 -1.39 -0.07
C ILE A 139 4.44 -1.67 0.12
N LYS A 140 5.29 -0.77 -0.36
CA LYS A 140 6.75 -0.90 -0.25
C LYS A 140 7.18 -1.09 1.21
N LYS A 141 6.74 -0.21 2.11
CA LYS A 141 7.06 -0.30 3.54
C LYS A 141 6.50 -1.55 4.21
N ALA A 142 5.31 -1.99 3.82
CA ALA A 142 4.73 -3.23 4.34
C ALA A 142 5.57 -4.46 3.95
N LEU A 143 5.99 -4.54 2.68
CA LEU A 143 6.80 -5.64 2.17
C LEU A 143 8.19 -5.66 2.81
N GLU A 144 8.84 -4.50 2.99
CA GLU A 144 10.12 -4.35 3.69
C GLU A 144 10.06 -4.87 5.14
N GLN A 145 8.88 -4.80 5.78
CA GLN A 145 8.64 -5.31 7.14
C GLN A 145 8.05 -6.73 7.16
N GLY A 146 8.10 -7.45 6.03
CA GLY A 146 7.62 -8.83 5.92
C GLY A 146 6.10 -9.00 6.03
N VAL A 147 5.33 -7.93 5.80
CA VAL A 147 3.86 -7.96 5.73
C VAL A 147 3.44 -8.01 4.27
N ARG A 148 2.73 -9.08 3.87
CA ARG A 148 2.24 -9.23 2.49
C ARG A 148 1.11 -8.23 2.22
N THR A 149 0.89 -7.91 0.96
CA THR A 149 -0.17 -6.98 0.54
C THR A 149 -1.05 -7.61 -0.53
N VAL A 150 -2.31 -7.20 -0.57
CA VAL A 150 -3.31 -7.57 -1.58
C VAL A 150 -3.98 -6.29 -2.05
N VAL A 151 -4.08 -6.07 -3.36
CA VAL A 151 -4.64 -4.83 -3.92
C VAL A 151 -5.96 -5.11 -4.63
N VAL A 152 -6.92 -4.21 -4.49
CA VAL A 152 -8.13 -4.15 -5.31
C VAL A 152 -8.16 -2.81 -6.02
N GLU A 153 -8.23 -2.82 -7.35
CA GLU A 153 -8.20 -1.61 -8.16
C GLU A 153 -9.19 -1.73 -9.34
N ARG A 154 -9.90 -0.66 -9.66
CA ARG A 154 -10.89 -0.59 -10.74
C ARG A 154 -10.34 0.02 -12.03
N ASP A 155 -9.19 0.67 -11.97
CA ASP A 155 -8.52 1.29 -13.10
C ASP A 155 -7.41 0.37 -13.64
N LYS A 156 -7.52 -0.01 -14.91
CA LYS A 156 -6.55 -0.91 -15.56
C LYS A 156 -5.19 -0.27 -15.73
N THR A 157 -5.12 1.05 -15.93
CA THR A 157 -3.85 1.76 -16.08
C THR A 157 -3.04 1.64 -14.79
N LYS A 158 -3.68 1.90 -13.66
CA LYS A 158 -3.07 1.76 -12.33
C LYS A 158 -2.66 0.32 -12.00
N ILE A 159 -3.40 -0.67 -12.48
CA ILE A 159 -3.00 -2.08 -12.36
C ILE A 159 -1.73 -2.35 -13.16
N ASN A 160 -1.62 -1.81 -14.38
CA ASN A 160 -0.40 -1.95 -15.17
C ASN A 160 0.78 -1.27 -14.46
N ASP A 161 0.58 -0.09 -13.89
CA ASP A 161 1.61 0.61 -13.11
C ASP A 161 2.09 -0.26 -11.94
N LEU A 162 1.16 -0.86 -11.17
CA LEU A 162 1.49 -1.80 -10.09
C LEU A 162 2.30 -3.01 -10.58
N ILE A 163 1.96 -3.55 -11.75
CA ILE A 163 2.68 -4.68 -12.36
C ILE A 163 4.09 -4.25 -12.77
N LEU A 164 4.23 -3.06 -13.36
CA LEU A 164 5.52 -2.50 -13.78
C LEU A 164 6.45 -2.21 -12.60
N GLU A 165 5.92 -1.86 -11.43
CA GLU A 165 6.73 -1.73 -10.20
C GLU A 165 7.47 -3.03 -9.81
N ASN A 166 7.00 -4.20 -10.25
CA ASN A 166 7.63 -5.50 -9.97
C ASN A 166 7.98 -5.74 -8.50
N PHE A 167 7.02 -5.48 -7.60
CA PHE A 167 7.19 -5.72 -6.17
C PHE A 167 7.67 -7.16 -5.86
N THR A 168 8.61 -7.25 -4.92
CA THR A 168 9.12 -8.52 -4.40
C THR A 168 8.84 -8.62 -2.90
N PRO A 169 8.08 -9.62 -2.42
CA PRO A 169 7.30 -10.60 -3.20
C PRO A 169 6.14 -9.99 -4.00
N THR A 170 5.67 -10.69 -5.05
CA THR A 170 4.57 -10.23 -5.91
C THR A 170 3.30 -9.93 -5.10
N VAL A 171 2.64 -8.83 -5.47
CA VAL A 171 1.40 -8.33 -4.89
C VAL A 171 0.21 -8.80 -5.73
N PRO A 172 -0.67 -9.67 -5.21
CA PRO A 172 -1.92 -10.03 -5.89
C PRO A 172 -2.81 -8.80 -6.08
N VAL A 173 -3.32 -8.61 -7.29
CA VAL A 173 -4.25 -7.52 -7.62
C VAL A 173 -5.55 -8.07 -8.21
N LEU A 174 -6.68 -7.51 -7.77
CA LEU A 174 -8.01 -7.82 -8.28
C LEU A 174 -8.58 -6.61 -9.02
N TYR A 175 -8.87 -6.79 -10.32
CA TYR A 175 -9.59 -5.80 -11.12
C TYR A 175 -11.08 -5.76 -10.73
N SER A 176 -11.50 -4.82 -9.90
CA SER A 176 -12.89 -4.70 -9.46
C SER A 176 -13.23 -3.38 -8.78
N GLU A 177 -14.51 -3.00 -8.80
CA GLU A 177 -15.01 -1.92 -7.97
C GLU A 177 -15.11 -2.32 -6.49
N VAL A 178 -14.65 -1.43 -5.62
CA VAL A 178 -14.38 -1.73 -4.20
C VAL A 178 -15.63 -1.67 -3.30
N SER A 179 -16.80 -1.40 -3.84
CA SER A 179 -17.98 -1.08 -3.03
C SER A 179 -18.85 -2.29 -2.62
N SER A 180 -18.39 -3.53 -2.86
CA SER A 180 -19.19 -4.74 -2.66
C SER A 180 -18.62 -5.72 -1.63
N LEU A 181 -19.53 -6.35 -0.87
CA LEU A 181 -19.22 -7.41 0.11
C LEU A 181 -18.40 -8.55 -0.51
N LYS A 182 -18.79 -9.02 -1.70
CA LYS A 182 -18.14 -10.14 -2.40
C LYS A 182 -16.69 -9.84 -2.76
N VAL A 183 -16.37 -8.58 -3.09
CA VAL A 183 -15.01 -8.15 -3.45
C VAL A 183 -14.10 -8.14 -2.22
N LEU A 184 -14.55 -7.57 -1.10
CA LEU A 184 -13.77 -7.60 0.14
C LEU A 184 -13.61 -9.02 0.69
N GLU A 185 -14.62 -9.87 0.55
CA GLU A 185 -14.51 -11.28 0.87
C GLU A 185 -13.46 -11.99 -0.02
N ALA A 186 -13.51 -11.77 -1.33
CA ALA A 186 -12.54 -12.31 -2.29
C ALA A 186 -11.10 -11.84 -2.03
N ALA A 187 -10.93 -10.58 -1.60
CA ALA A 187 -9.64 -10.03 -1.19
C ALA A 187 -9.08 -10.66 0.10
N GLY A 188 -9.88 -11.49 0.80
CA GLY A 188 -9.44 -12.26 1.95
C GLY A 188 -9.69 -11.58 3.29
N VAL A 189 -10.57 -10.57 3.38
CA VAL A 189 -10.88 -9.83 4.62
C VAL A 189 -11.36 -10.75 5.76
N LYS A 190 -12.05 -11.86 5.44
CA LYS A 190 -12.49 -12.88 6.41
C LYS A 190 -11.34 -13.74 6.97
N LYS A 191 -10.16 -13.76 6.33
CA LYS A 191 -9.07 -14.64 6.74
C LYS A 191 -8.43 -14.15 8.04
N ARG A 192 -8.12 -15.06 8.96
CA ARG A 192 -7.50 -14.74 10.28
C ARG A 192 -6.12 -14.07 10.17
N ASN A 193 -5.39 -14.31 9.08
CA ASN A 193 -4.10 -13.69 8.78
C ASN A 193 -4.22 -12.34 8.04
N CYS A 194 -5.42 -11.93 7.61
CA CYS A 194 -5.68 -10.56 7.17
C CYS A 194 -5.72 -9.64 8.41
N LYS A 195 -4.78 -8.72 8.52
CA LYS A 195 -4.60 -7.90 9.73
C LYS A 195 -5.18 -6.51 9.61
N ALA A 196 -5.28 -5.98 8.39
CA ALA A 196 -5.85 -4.66 8.17
C ALA A 196 -6.41 -4.50 6.76
N ILE A 197 -7.25 -3.49 6.62
CA ILE A 197 -7.69 -2.94 5.34
C ILE A 197 -7.38 -1.44 5.28
N VAL A 198 -6.93 -0.96 4.13
CA VAL A 198 -6.51 0.42 3.88
C VAL A 198 -7.38 1.04 2.80
N SER A 199 -8.15 2.07 3.15
CA SER A 199 -9.08 2.79 2.26
C SER A 199 -8.78 4.28 2.27
N LEU A 200 -8.08 4.77 1.25
CA LEU A 200 -7.60 6.16 1.19
C LEU A 200 -8.23 6.96 0.05
N PHE A 201 -9.48 6.63 -0.31
CA PHE A 201 -10.22 7.38 -1.32
C PHE A 201 -10.52 8.81 -0.85
N GLU A 202 -10.67 9.75 -1.78
CA GLU A 202 -11.13 11.12 -1.48
C GLU A 202 -12.60 11.18 -1.06
N ASP A 203 -13.37 10.15 -1.39
CA ASP A 203 -14.79 10.02 -1.08
C ASP A 203 -14.99 9.43 0.33
N ASP A 204 -15.33 10.31 1.27
CA ASP A 204 -15.59 9.95 2.67
C ASP A 204 -16.79 8.96 2.81
N ALA A 205 -17.79 9.04 1.93
CA ALA A 205 -18.96 8.15 1.98
C ALA A 205 -18.61 6.73 1.50
N LEU A 206 -17.78 6.62 0.45
CA LEU A 206 -17.23 5.34 0.03
C LEU A 206 -16.37 4.70 1.12
N ASN A 207 -15.50 5.48 1.76
CA ASN A 207 -14.66 5.04 2.88
C ASN A 207 -15.50 4.53 4.08
N LEU A 208 -16.60 5.22 4.41
CA LEU A 208 -17.53 4.78 5.45
C LEU A 208 -18.19 3.44 5.09
N LYS A 209 -18.68 3.32 3.85
CA LYS A 209 -19.29 2.07 3.34
C LYS A 209 -18.32 0.89 3.40
N ILE A 210 -17.07 1.09 2.96
CA ILE A 210 -16.02 0.07 3.02
C ILE A 210 -15.76 -0.37 4.47
N THR A 211 -15.68 0.59 5.38
CA THR A 211 -15.45 0.34 6.82
C THR A 211 -16.55 -0.54 7.41
N LEU A 212 -17.81 -0.21 7.13
CA LEU A 212 -18.98 -1.01 7.54
C LEU A 212 -18.90 -2.45 7.04
N ILE A 213 -18.63 -2.64 5.75
CA ILE A 213 -18.53 -3.97 5.14
C ILE A 213 -17.37 -4.76 5.73
N ALA A 214 -16.20 -4.13 5.90
CA ALA A 214 -15.01 -4.79 6.44
C ALA A 214 -15.22 -5.25 7.88
N LYS A 215 -15.77 -4.40 8.75
CA LYS A 215 -16.06 -4.74 10.16
C LYS A 215 -17.17 -5.79 10.29
N SER A 216 -18.16 -5.76 9.40
CA SER A 216 -19.20 -6.80 9.31
C SER A 216 -18.61 -8.17 8.92
N LEU A 217 -17.66 -8.19 7.98
CA LEU A 217 -16.96 -9.41 7.55
C LEU A 217 -15.99 -9.95 8.62
N ASN A 218 -15.32 -9.06 9.35
CA ASN A 218 -14.32 -9.39 10.34
C ASN A 218 -14.24 -8.29 11.42
N LYS A 219 -14.90 -8.50 12.56
CA LYS A 219 -14.96 -7.52 13.66
C LYS A 219 -13.59 -7.05 14.16
N TYR A 220 -12.56 -7.89 14.06
CA TYR A 220 -11.22 -7.63 14.59
C TYR A 220 -10.23 -7.11 13.54
N ILE A 221 -10.67 -6.89 12.30
CA ILE A 221 -9.78 -6.31 11.29
C ILE A 221 -9.52 -4.85 11.63
N LYS A 222 -8.25 -4.43 11.58
CA LYS A 222 -7.92 -3.01 11.68
C LYS A 222 -8.35 -2.29 10.41
N VAL A 223 -8.92 -1.10 10.54
CA VAL A 223 -9.28 -0.26 9.39
C VAL A 223 -8.45 1.02 9.43
N ALA A 224 -7.65 1.22 8.38
CA ALA A 224 -6.98 2.47 8.10
C ALA A 224 -7.73 3.22 7.00
N VAL A 225 -8.21 4.41 7.32
CA VAL A 225 -9.16 5.12 6.49
C VAL A 225 -8.88 6.62 6.46
N LYS A 226 -8.97 7.20 5.26
CA LYS A 226 -8.91 8.65 5.08
C LYS A 226 -10.27 9.27 5.37
N SER A 227 -10.28 10.38 6.09
CA SER A 227 -11.48 11.19 6.29
C SER A 227 -11.15 12.66 6.11
N THR A 228 -11.98 13.42 5.40
CA THR A 228 -11.71 14.83 5.12
C THR A 228 -12.57 15.79 5.95
N THR A 229 -13.55 15.26 6.67
CA THR A 229 -14.53 16.04 7.45
C THR A 229 -14.69 15.50 8.87
N SER A 230 -15.06 16.36 9.81
CA SER A 230 -15.27 15.99 11.22
C SER A 230 -16.38 14.95 11.39
N ASN A 231 -17.53 15.15 10.75
CA ASN A 231 -18.69 14.26 10.89
C ASN A 231 -18.37 12.84 10.41
N HIS A 232 -17.69 12.69 9.28
CA HIS A 232 -17.27 11.36 8.81
C HIS A 232 -16.18 10.76 9.70
N THR A 233 -15.30 11.58 10.28
CA THR A 233 -14.30 11.11 11.25
C THR A 233 -14.96 10.51 12.49
N GLU A 234 -16.01 11.15 13.02
CA GLU A 234 -16.79 10.64 14.16
C GLU A 234 -17.50 9.34 13.79
N ASN A 235 -18.23 9.31 12.67
CA ASN A 235 -18.91 8.11 12.19
C ASN A 235 -17.95 6.92 12.00
N LEU A 236 -16.73 7.16 11.50
CA LEU A 236 -15.72 6.10 11.34
C LEU A 236 -15.21 5.59 12.69
N LYS A 237 -15.03 6.48 13.68
CA LYS A 237 -14.64 6.07 15.05
C LYS A 237 -15.72 5.24 15.73
N ASP A 238 -16.99 5.60 15.54
CA ASP A 238 -18.14 4.83 16.08
C ASP A 238 -18.23 3.42 15.49
N LEU A 239 -17.62 3.19 14.32
CA LEU A 239 -17.48 1.88 13.68
C LEU A 239 -16.19 1.14 14.04
N ASP A 240 -15.51 1.55 15.11
CA ASP A 240 -14.23 1.02 15.56
C ASP A 240 -13.12 1.12 14.48
N ALA A 241 -13.15 2.12 13.59
CA ALA A 241 -12.03 2.37 12.69
C ALA A 241 -10.84 2.91 13.50
N GLU A 242 -9.80 2.09 13.63
CA GLU A 242 -8.70 2.35 14.57
C GLU A 242 -7.76 3.46 14.09
N ILE A 243 -7.66 3.64 12.78
CA ILE A 243 -6.70 4.55 12.13
C ILE A 243 -7.48 5.45 11.17
N VAL A 244 -8.07 6.51 11.72
CA VAL A 244 -8.72 7.57 10.92
C VAL A 244 -7.74 8.73 10.77
N VAL A 245 -7.37 9.05 9.54
CA VAL A 245 -6.44 10.16 9.27
C VAL A 245 -7.10 11.22 8.41
N ASN A 246 -7.07 12.46 8.89
CA ASN A 246 -7.46 13.64 8.13
C ASN A 246 -6.22 14.39 7.65
N PRO A 247 -5.92 14.39 6.33
CA PRO A 247 -4.76 15.08 5.80
C PRO A 247 -4.74 16.58 6.07
N PHE A 248 -5.90 17.23 6.18
CA PHE A 248 -5.99 18.66 6.45
C PHE A 248 -5.74 18.99 7.92
N SER A 249 -6.06 18.06 8.83
CA SER A 249 -5.72 18.20 10.26
C SER A 249 -4.24 17.99 10.54
N ILE A 250 -3.51 17.28 9.68
CA ILE A 250 -2.05 17.08 9.82
C ILE A 250 -1.35 18.44 9.87
N ILE A 251 -1.60 19.31 8.89
CA ILE A 251 -0.94 20.63 8.82
C ILE A 251 -1.32 21.51 10.00
N SER A 252 -2.60 21.48 10.39
CA SER A 252 -3.04 22.18 11.58
C SER A 252 -2.30 21.72 12.84
N SER A 253 -1.97 20.43 12.92
CA SER A 253 -1.15 19.85 13.98
C SER A 253 0.29 20.34 13.87
N GLU A 254 0.89 20.28 12.68
CA GLU A 254 2.28 20.71 12.44
C GLU A 254 2.51 22.17 12.79
N ILE A 255 1.62 23.07 12.35
CA ILE A 255 1.70 24.51 12.69
C ILE A 255 1.62 24.69 14.21
N ASN A 256 0.66 24.02 14.86
CA ASN A 256 0.48 24.16 16.30
C ASN A 256 1.67 23.62 17.10
N MET A 257 2.22 22.46 16.70
CA MET A 257 3.39 21.88 17.36
C MET A 257 4.64 22.72 17.12
N ALA A 258 4.86 23.25 15.92
CA ALA A 258 5.97 24.15 15.67
C ALA A 258 5.92 25.45 16.51
N LEU A 259 4.72 25.97 16.77
CA LEU A 259 4.53 27.19 17.57
C LEU A 259 4.63 26.94 19.09
N VAL A 260 4.06 25.84 19.58
CA VAL A 260 3.81 25.63 21.02
C VAL A 260 4.65 24.51 21.61
N ALA A 261 5.03 23.50 20.82
CA ALA A 261 5.71 22.31 21.30
C ALA A 261 6.77 21.79 20.29
N PRO A 262 7.84 22.54 20.05
CA PRO A 262 8.85 22.22 19.04
C PRO A 262 9.58 20.89 19.31
N ASN A 263 9.86 20.54 20.55
CA ASN A 263 10.55 19.30 20.87
C ASN A 263 9.62 18.08 20.70
N LEU A 264 8.32 18.22 20.99
CA LEU A 264 7.34 17.20 20.59
C LEU A 264 7.30 17.04 19.07
N PHE A 265 7.39 18.14 18.33
CA PHE A 265 7.39 18.07 16.86
C PHE A 265 8.61 17.33 16.31
N LYS A 266 9.81 17.57 16.87
CA LYS A 266 11.05 16.85 16.52
C LYS A 266 10.89 15.35 16.75
N LEU A 267 10.41 14.95 17.92
CA LEU A 267 10.15 13.55 18.23
C LEU A 267 9.13 12.93 17.27
N GLU A 268 8.04 13.63 16.95
CA GLU A 268 7.03 13.14 16.02
C GLU A 268 7.61 12.92 14.60
N LYS A 269 8.38 13.90 14.09
CA LYS A 269 9.06 13.79 12.80
C LYS A 269 10.04 12.62 12.74
N TRP A 270 10.82 12.43 13.81
CA TRP A 270 11.74 11.30 13.95
C TRP A 270 11.00 9.96 13.98
N LEU A 271 9.95 9.82 14.79
CA LEU A 271 9.15 8.59 14.86
C LEU A 271 8.50 8.23 13.52
N TYR A 272 8.07 9.22 12.75
CA TYR A 272 7.54 9.02 11.40
C TYR A 272 8.62 8.83 10.33
N LYS A 273 9.91 8.94 10.68
CA LYS A 273 11.05 8.90 9.74
C LYS A 273 10.91 9.95 8.63
N ILE A 274 10.43 11.14 9.00
CA ILE A 274 10.33 12.30 8.12
C ILE A 274 11.61 13.12 8.20
N ASP A 275 12.14 13.27 9.42
CA ASP A 275 13.32 14.06 9.73
C ASP A 275 14.00 13.46 10.98
N ASN A 276 15.10 14.05 11.44
CA ASN A 276 15.86 13.59 12.59
C ASN A 276 15.58 14.45 13.86
N LEU A 277 16.25 14.17 14.97
CA LEU A 277 16.07 14.90 16.23
C LEU A 277 16.69 16.30 16.23
N THR A 278 17.57 16.59 15.26
CA THR A 278 18.20 17.90 15.05
C THR A 278 17.46 18.75 14.01
N ALA A 279 16.31 18.28 13.52
CA ALA A 279 15.50 18.93 12.50
C ALA A 279 15.28 20.43 12.78
N ASN A 280 15.56 21.24 11.75
CA ASN A 280 15.19 22.64 11.73
C ASN A 280 13.68 22.74 11.52
N LEU A 281 12.98 23.19 12.56
CA LEU A 281 11.54 23.35 12.51
C LEU A 281 11.18 24.65 11.77
N PRO A 282 10.00 24.68 11.11
CA PRO A 282 9.51 25.91 10.49
C PRO A 282 9.44 27.04 11.52
N SER A 283 10.06 28.16 11.19
CA SER A 283 9.85 29.42 11.90
C SER A 283 8.58 30.08 11.38
N PHE A 284 7.69 30.45 12.30
CA PHE A 284 6.49 31.21 11.99
C PHE A 284 6.70 32.65 12.49
N PRO A 285 7.28 33.56 11.66
CA PRO A 285 7.55 34.93 12.07
C PRO A 285 6.26 35.67 12.47
N LYS A 286 6.38 36.67 13.34
CA LYS A 286 5.27 37.59 13.61
C LYS A 286 5.08 38.52 12.42
N GLY A 287 3.82 38.77 12.05
CA GLY A 287 3.42 39.73 11.03
C GLY A 287 2.32 39.17 10.13
N THR A 288 2.17 39.73 8.95
CA THR A 288 1.08 39.40 8.03
C THR A 288 1.48 38.26 7.10
N TYR A 289 0.62 37.25 7.01
CA TYR A 289 0.75 36.10 6.14
C TYR A 289 -0.13 36.27 4.90
N ILE A 290 0.30 35.70 3.78
CA ILE A 290 -0.53 35.57 2.57
C ILE A 290 -0.75 34.08 2.32
N ILE A 291 -2.01 33.64 2.24
CA ILE A 291 -2.36 32.25 1.95
C ILE A 291 -2.97 32.19 0.54
N CYS A 292 -2.27 31.53 -0.37
CA CYS A 292 -2.71 31.32 -1.75
C CYS A 292 -3.35 29.93 -1.89
N GLY A 293 -4.64 29.91 -2.25
CA GLY A 293 -5.47 28.72 -2.39
C GLY A 293 -6.37 28.48 -1.18
N TYR A 294 -7.58 29.06 -1.20
CA TYR A 294 -8.56 28.96 -0.12
C TYR A 294 -9.45 27.69 -0.21
N GLY A 295 -8.80 26.54 -0.40
CA GLY A 295 -9.45 25.23 -0.31
C GLY A 295 -9.63 24.74 1.13
N ARG A 296 -9.96 23.45 1.27
CA ARG A 296 -10.02 22.74 2.58
C ARG A 296 -8.74 22.95 3.42
N MET A 297 -7.59 23.01 2.76
CA MET A 297 -6.30 23.21 3.40
C MET A 297 -6.06 24.66 3.81
N GLY A 298 -6.18 25.62 2.88
CA GLY A 298 -5.99 27.05 3.17
C GLY A 298 -6.87 27.54 4.31
N ARG A 299 -8.12 27.07 4.38
CA ARG A 299 -9.03 27.34 5.50
C ARG A 299 -8.49 26.83 6.84
N LYS A 300 -7.99 25.59 6.89
CA LYS A 300 -7.42 25.00 8.12
C LYS A 300 -6.15 25.71 8.58
N ILE A 301 -5.36 26.21 7.65
CA ILE A 301 -4.17 27.03 7.93
C ILE A 301 -4.61 28.38 8.49
N PHE A 302 -5.54 29.07 7.83
CA PHE A 302 -6.10 30.35 8.27
C PHE A 302 -6.70 30.29 9.68
N GLU A 303 -7.52 29.27 9.95
CA GLU A 303 -8.10 29.01 11.28
C GLU A 303 -7.01 28.89 12.36
N LYS A 304 -5.90 28.21 12.06
CA LYS A 304 -4.80 27.99 13.01
C LYS A 304 -3.90 29.20 13.20
N LEU A 305 -3.61 29.96 12.15
CA LEU A 305 -2.86 31.21 12.26
C LEU A 305 -3.66 32.24 13.07
N THR A 306 -4.95 32.40 12.77
CA THR A 306 -5.83 33.33 13.49
C THR A 306 -5.96 32.96 14.96
N ALA A 307 -6.10 31.66 15.28
CA ALA A 307 -6.15 31.18 16.67
C ALA A 307 -4.87 31.46 17.47
N ASN A 308 -3.74 31.71 16.79
CA ASN A 308 -2.46 32.07 17.39
C ASN A 308 -2.14 33.58 17.24
N ASN A 309 -3.15 34.41 16.96
CA ASN A 309 -3.03 35.87 16.77
C ASN A 309 -2.06 36.27 15.63
N ILE A 310 -1.98 35.46 14.58
CA ILE A 310 -1.22 35.76 13.37
C ILE A 310 -2.21 36.26 12.31
N GLU A 311 -1.97 37.46 11.78
CA GLU A 311 -2.78 38.06 10.73
C GLU A 311 -2.51 37.35 9.40
N ALA A 312 -3.58 37.06 8.64
CA ALA A 312 -3.46 36.40 7.34
C ALA A 312 -4.46 36.99 6.33
N LYS A 313 -3.98 37.25 5.11
CA LYS A 313 -4.77 37.56 3.93
C LYS A 313 -4.93 36.30 3.06
N LEU A 314 -6.04 36.18 2.37
CA LEU A 314 -6.42 34.99 1.62
C LEU A 314 -6.54 35.31 0.13
N ILE A 315 -5.99 34.46 -0.73
CA ILE A 315 -6.20 34.51 -2.18
C ILE A 315 -6.89 33.21 -2.60
N GLU A 316 -8.06 33.30 -3.23
CA GLU A 316 -8.73 32.17 -3.88
C GLU A 316 -8.58 32.26 -5.40
N ILE A 317 -8.06 31.18 -5.98
CA ILE A 317 -7.75 31.08 -7.40
C ILE A 317 -8.98 30.67 -8.20
N ASN A 318 -9.91 29.93 -7.58
CA ASN A 318 -11.11 29.42 -8.23
C ASN A 318 -12.37 30.13 -7.72
N ALA A 319 -12.88 31.06 -8.52
CA ALA A 319 -14.09 31.85 -8.25
C ALA A 319 -15.39 31.02 -8.28
N ASP A 320 -15.40 29.84 -8.91
CA ASP A 320 -16.59 29.00 -9.08
C ASP A 320 -16.83 28.05 -7.90
N LYS A 321 -15.90 27.99 -6.93
CA LYS A 321 -16.12 27.22 -5.71
C LYS A 321 -17.13 27.94 -4.82
N GLU A 322 -18.21 27.25 -4.50
CA GLU A 322 -19.18 27.69 -3.50
C GLU A 322 -18.53 27.64 -2.10
N ILE A 323 -17.87 28.73 -1.71
CA ILE A 323 -17.16 28.82 -0.43
C ILE A 323 -18.10 29.44 0.61
N ARG A 324 -18.47 28.65 1.62
CA ARG A 324 -19.13 29.18 2.83
C ARG A 324 -18.10 29.91 3.69
N LEU A 325 -17.98 31.21 3.46
CA LEU A 325 -17.12 32.12 4.22
C LEU A 325 -17.85 32.63 5.47
N SER A 326 -17.17 32.65 6.60
CA SER A 326 -17.55 33.43 7.77
C SER A 326 -17.34 34.93 7.51
N LYS A 327 -17.95 35.79 8.34
CA LYS A 327 -17.81 37.25 8.20
C LYS A 327 -16.35 37.73 8.23
N ASN A 328 -15.50 37.09 9.04
CA ASN A 328 -14.08 37.41 9.14
C ASN A 328 -13.29 36.94 7.91
N GLU A 329 -13.66 35.81 7.31
CA GLU A 329 -13.01 35.29 6.11
C GLU A 329 -13.39 36.14 4.88
N MET A 330 -14.63 36.65 4.79
CA MET A 330 -15.06 37.52 3.69
C MET A 330 -14.28 38.84 3.59
N SER A 331 -13.83 39.43 4.71
CA SER A 331 -13.05 40.67 4.69
C SER A 331 -11.58 40.48 4.31
N GLN A 332 -11.10 39.24 4.27
CA GLN A 332 -9.69 38.90 4.07
C GLN A 332 -9.42 38.18 2.74
N ILE A 333 -10.47 37.79 2.00
CA ILE A 333 -10.37 37.02 0.77
C ILE A 333 -10.37 37.91 -0.47
N ILE A 334 -9.42 37.64 -1.36
CA ILE A 334 -9.30 38.26 -2.67
C ILE A 334 -9.40 37.13 -3.71
N PHE A 335 -10.22 37.32 -4.74
CA PHE A 335 -10.37 36.37 -5.82
C PHE A 335 -9.48 36.76 -6.98
N GLY A 336 -8.64 35.84 -7.46
CA GLY A 336 -7.72 36.12 -8.55
C GLY A 336 -6.65 35.05 -8.67
N ASN A 337 -5.94 35.05 -9.80
CA ASN A 337 -4.87 34.10 -10.02
C ASN A 337 -3.65 34.44 -9.15
N ALA A 338 -3.27 33.56 -8.24
CA ALA A 338 -2.26 33.86 -7.23
C ALA A 338 -0.82 33.93 -7.74
N ASP A 339 -0.55 33.53 -9.00
CA ASP A 339 0.75 33.73 -9.64
C ASP A 339 0.85 35.05 -10.43
N ASP A 340 -0.24 35.83 -10.46
CA ASP A 340 -0.29 37.18 -11.00
C ASP A 340 0.50 38.15 -10.09
N LYS A 341 1.47 38.83 -10.70
CA LYS A 341 2.35 39.77 -10.00
C LYS A 341 1.55 40.96 -9.47
N GLU A 342 0.66 41.52 -10.27
CA GLU A 342 -0.15 42.68 -9.91
C GLU A 342 -1.03 42.37 -8.70
N LEU A 343 -1.64 41.19 -8.66
CA LEU A 343 -2.45 40.72 -7.53
C LEU A 343 -1.62 40.57 -6.24
N LEU A 344 -0.44 39.95 -6.32
CA LEU A 344 0.43 39.79 -5.14
C LEU A 344 0.89 41.14 -4.57
N VAL A 345 1.13 42.14 -5.42
CA VAL A 345 1.42 43.51 -5.00
C VAL A 345 0.20 44.15 -4.32
N GLU A 346 -1.00 43.99 -4.87
CA GLU A 346 -2.25 44.48 -4.27
C GLU A 346 -2.50 43.90 -2.87
N VAL A 347 -2.23 42.59 -2.69
CA VAL A 347 -2.37 41.90 -1.40
C VAL A 347 -1.29 42.36 -0.40
N GLY A 348 -0.19 42.96 -0.88
CA GLY A 348 0.88 43.53 -0.07
C GLY A 348 2.03 42.56 0.22
N VAL A 349 2.37 41.68 -0.74
CA VAL A 349 3.46 40.69 -0.60
C VAL A 349 4.83 41.31 -0.26
N GLU A 350 5.07 42.54 -0.70
CA GLU A 350 6.32 43.28 -0.45
C GLU A 350 6.61 43.49 1.04
N ASN A 351 5.54 43.59 1.86
CA ASN A 351 5.64 43.79 3.31
C ASN A 351 5.21 42.57 4.11
N ALA A 352 4.80 41.48 3.45
CA ALA A 352 4.37 40.26 4.11
C ALA A 352 5.56 39.52 4.76
N SER A 353 5.31 38.91 5.92
CA SER A 353 6.32 38.13 6.64
C SER A 353 6.45 36.72 6.08
N ALA A 354 5.36 36.16 5.58
CA ALA A 354 5.33 34.83 5.01
C ALA A 354 4.26 34.70 3.92
N ILE A 355 4.51 33.80 2.98
CA ILE A 355 3.53 33.37 1.96
C ILE A 355 3.40 31.85 1.97
N ILE A 356 2.16 31.38 1.88
CA ILE A 356 1.80 29.97 1.90
C ILE A 356 1.09 29.62 0.58
N ALA A 357 1.72 28.80 -0.26
CA ALA A 357 1.08 28.25 -1.46
C ALA A 357 0.49 26.87 -1.16
N ALA A 358 -0.84 26.79 -1.10
CA ALA A 358 -1.59 25.63 -0.60
C ALA A 358 -2.59 25.04 -1.62
N THR A 359 -2.32 25.23 -2.91
CA THR A 359 -3.16 24.70 -3.99
C THR A 359 -2.93 23.20 -4.19
N ASN A 360 -3.79 22.58 -5.01
CA ASN A 360 -3.69 21.17 -5.40
C ASN A 360 -2.80 20.93 -6.64
N ASP A 361 -2.07 21.95 -7.10
CA ASP A 361 -1.14 21.87 -8.23
C ASP A 361 0.25 22.34 -7.79
N ASP A 362 1.25 21.45 -7.89
CA ASP A 362 2.60 21.73 -7.43
C ASP A 362 3.31 22.76 -8.32
N THR A 363 2.96 22.84 -9.62
CA THR A 363 3.50 23.84 -10.56
C THR A 363 2.99 25.23 -10.21
N THR A 364 1.68 25.38 -9.98
CA THR A 364 1.08 26.64 -9.51
C THR A 364 1.68 27.06 -8.17
N ASN A 365 1.85 26.11 -7.23
CA ASN A 365 2.44 26.39 -5.94
C ASN A 365 3.87 26.95 -6.05
N LEU A 366 4.71 26.34 -6.89
CA LEU A 366 6.07 26.82 -7.14
C LEU A 366 6.10 28.17 -7.87
N SER A 367 5.19 28.39 -8.83
CA SER A 367 5.05 29.67 -9.55
C SER A 367 4.75 30.82 -8.59
N ILE A 368 3.76 30.65 -7.70
CA ILE A 368 3.39 31.63 -6.67
C ILE A 368 4.62 32.01 -5.82
N LEU A 369 5.34 31.01 -5.32
CA LEU A 369 6.50 31.26 -4.46
C LEU A 369 7.65 31.93 -5.21
N ALA A 370 7.88 31.57 -6.47
CA ALA A 370 8.90 32.20 -7.29
C ALA A 370 8.59 33.69 -7.54
N THR A 371 7.33 34.02 -7.85
CA THR A 371 6.89 35.42 -8.03
C THR A 371 6.99 36.20 -6.72
N ALA A 372 6.51 35.64 -5.60
CA ALA A 372 6.59 36.30 -4.30
C ALA A 372 8.04 36.56 -3.87
N LYS A 373 8.96 35.62 -4.09
CA LYS A 373 10.38 35.78 -3.73
C LYS A 373 11.10 36.82 -4.61
N LYS A 374 10.66 37.02 -5.85
CA LYS A 374 11.14 38.13 -6.70
C LYS A 374 10.69 39.50 -6.18
N LEU A 375 9.47 39.59 -5.64
CA LEU A 375 8.91 40.83 -5.10
C LEU A 375 9.42 41.13 -3.68
N ASN A 376 9.62 40.11 -2.87
CA ASN A 376 10.14 40.20 -1.51
C ASN A 376 11.20 39.10 -1.27
N PRO A 377 12.49 39.41 -1.46
CA PRO A 377 13.57 38.42 -1.30
C PRO A 377 13.69 37.80 0.11
N ASN A 378 13.14 38.47 1.13
CA ASN A 378 13.21 38.06 2.52
C ASN A 378 11.96 37.33 3.02
N ILE A 379 10.94 37.16 2.16
CA ILE A 379 9.69 36.50 2.56
C ILE A 379 9.93 35.03 2.92
N VAL A 380 9.33 34.58 4.03
CA VAL A 380 9.33 33.15 4.37
C VAL A 380 8.37 32.44 3.43
N THR A 381 8.88 31.48 2.66
CA THR A 381 8.08 30.73 1.68
C THR A 381 7.68 29.38 2.24
N ILE A 382 6.38 29.09 2.23
CA ILE A 382 5.82 27.83 2.70
C ILE A 382 4.98 27.23 1.58
N VAL A 383 5.13 25.93 1.33
CA VAL A 383 4.45 25.26 0.23
C VAL A 383 3.79 23.97 0.67
N ARG A 384 2.66 23.63 0.03
CA ARG A 384 2.16 22.27 0.01
C ARG A 384 2.78 21.51 -1.16
N GLU A 385 3.46 20.41 -0.86
CA GLU A 385 3.80 19.38 -1.84
C GLU A 385 2.64 18.37 -1.90
N ASN A 386 2.02 18.24 -3.08
CA ASN A 386 0.91 17.32 -3.29
C ASN A 386 1.40 15.93 -3.69
N GLU A 387 2.37 15.89 -4.60
CA GLU A 387 2.90 14.67 -5.17
C GLU A 387 3.95 14.03 -4.26
N LEU A 388 4.17 12.74 -4.45
CA LEU A 388 5.10 11.94 -3.67
C LEU A 388 6.36 11.58 -4.46
N GLU A 389 6.55 12.19 -5.62
CA GLU A 389 7.68 11.98 -6.54
C GLU A 389 8.97 12.64 -6.02
N ASP A 390 10.02 12.71 -6.84
CA ASP A 390 11.32 13.22 -6.43
C ASP A 390 11.24 14.71 -6.02
N ASP A 391 11.49 14.96 -4.72
CA ASP A 391 11.53 16.29 -4.08
C ASP A 391 12.54 17.28 -4.71
N PHE A 392 13.26 16.88 -5.78
CA PHE A 392 14.32 17.65 -6.43
C PHE A 392 13.93 19.10 -6.73
N ILE A 393 12.77 19.32 -7.36
CA ILE A 393 12.34 20.68 -7.74
C ILE A 393 12.11 21.53 -6.48
N PHE A 394 11.45 20.96 -5.46
CA PHE A 394 11.20 21.64 -4.19
C PHE A 394 12.50 21.92 -3.41
N LYS A 395 13.47 20.99 -3.44
CA LYS A 395 14.80 21.17 -2.85
C LYS A 395 15.60 22.27 -3.52
N GLN A 396 15.46 22.44 -4.84
CA GLN A 396 16.14 23.50 -5.59
C GLN A 396 15.49 24.88 -5.44
N ALA A 397 14.18 24.94 -5.18
CA ALA A 397 13.43 26.19 -5.12
C ALA A 397 13.74 27.08 -3.89
N ASN A 398 14.69 26.69 -3.03
CA ASN A 398 15.10 27.44 -1.82
C ASN A 398 13.88 27.86 -0.97
N ILE A 399 12.99 26.92 -0.71
CA ILE A 399 11.74 27.12 0.03
C ILE A 399 12.01 27.00 1.52
N SER A 400 11.46 27.90 2.34
CA SER A 400 11.70 27.89 3.79
C SER A 400 11.05 26.68 4.47
N HIS A 401 9.86 26.27 4.06
CA HIS A 401 9.19 25.09 4.59
C HIS A 401 8.30 24.37 3.57
N ILE A 402 8.33 23.04 3.58
CA ILE A 402 7.51 22.19 2.72
C ILE A 402 6.60 21.35 3.61
N PHE A 403 5.28 21.58 3.50
CA PHE A 403 4.28 20.68 4.05
C PHE A 403 4.10 19.48 3.13
N THR A 404 4.22 18.28 3.68
CA THR A 404 4.12 17.02 2.93
C THR A 404 3.03 16.11 3.48
N PRO A 405 1.73 16.51 3.44
CA PRO A 405 0.65 15.77 4.09
C PRO A 405 0.56 14.32 3.63
N SER A 406 0.86 14.07 2.35
CA SER A 406 0.90 12.73 1.76
C SER A 406 1.98 11.85 2.39
N LYS A 407 3.19 12.39 2.66
CA LYS A 407 4.29 11.65 3.32
C LYS A 407 3.92 11.33 4.76
N ILE A 408 3.38 12.31 5.48
CA ILE A 408 2.93 12.13 6.87
C ILE A 408 1.81 11.09 6.95
N LEU A 409 0.83 11.14 6.02
CA LEU A 409 -0.25 10.17 5.92
C LEU A 409 0.29 8.74 5.75
N VAL A 410 1.21 8.53 4.81
CA VAL A 410 1.87 7.23 4.58
C VAL A 410 2.53 6.74 5.87
N ASN A 411 3.33 7.59 6.52
CA ASN A 411 4.10 7.22 7.70
C ASN A 411 3.21 6.93 8.91
N LYS A 412 2.16 7.73 9.12
CA LYS A 412 1.18 7.53 10.18
C LYS A 412 0.41 6.23 10.00
N ILE A 413 -0.06 5.93 8.79
CA ILE A 413 -0.74 4.67 8.50
C ILE A 413 0.22 3.49 8.66
N THR A 414 1.41 3.57 8.08
CA THR A 414 2.43 2.52 8.15
C THR A 414 2.79 2.22 9.61
N ASN A 415 3.08 3.25 10.42
CA ASN A 415 3.40 3.06 11.83
C ASN A 415 2.23 2.45 12.60
N ALA A 416 1.00 2.94 12.43
CA ALA A 416 -0.15 2.40 13.16
C ALA A 416 -0.52 0.95 12.76
N LEU A 417 -0.25 0.57 11.50
CA LEU A 417 -0.51 -0.78 11.00
C LEU A 417 0.60 -1.76 11.35
N ILE A 418 1.85 -1.36 11.15
CA ILE A 418 3.01 -2.26 11.13
C ILE A 418 3.84 -2.13 12.41
N ASN A 419 3.97 -0.93 12.98
CA ASN A 419 4.77 -0.62 14.17
C ASN A 419 3.90 -0.17 15.36
N PRO A 420 3.02 -1.04 15.90
CA PRO A 420 2.00 -0.65 16.87
C PRO A 420 2.56 -0.11 18.19
N LEU A 421 3.78 -0.47 18.59
CA LEU A 421 4.37 0.12 19.80
C LEU A 421 4.84 1.55 19.56
N SER A 422 5.39 1.82 18.38
CA SER A 422 5.75 3.19 17.96
C SER A 422 4.51 4.08 17.87
N ASP A 423 3.40 3.62 17.28
CA ASP A 423 2.12 4.38 17.27
C ASP A 423 1.59 4.62 18.69
N LYS A 424 1.68 3.61 19.56
CA LYS A 424 1.25 3.74 20.96
C LYS A 424 2.11 4.75 21.72
N PHE A 425 3.43 4.69 21.57
CA PHE A 425 4.35 5.65 22.17
C PHE A 425 4.02 7.07 21.70
N LEU A 426 3.81 7.27 20.39
CA LEU A 426 3.44 8.55 19.80
C LEU A 426 2.15 9.13 20.41
N ARG A 427 1.10 8.30 20.59
CA ARG A 427 -0.17 8.74 21.22
C ARG A 427 -0.02 9.13 22.69
N LEU A 428 0.97 8.56 23.38
CA LEU A 428 1.23 8.84 24.79
C LEU A 428 2.08 10.10 24.95
N MET A 429 3.16 10.24 24.19
CA MET A 429 4.02 11.42 24.24
C MET A 429 3.30 12.72 23.88
N ILE A 430 2.30 12.69 22.99
CA ILE A 430 1.50 13.88 22.63
C ILE A 430 0.70 14.42 23.83
N LYS A 431 0.51 13.62 24.88
CA LYS A 431 -0.14 14.05 26.13
C LYS A 431 0.83 14.71 27.11
N GLU A 432 2.13 14.58 26.88
CA GLU A 432 3.18 15.20 27.69
C GLU A 432 3.41 16.66 27.24
N ASP A 433 4.16 17.43 28.03
CA ASP A 433 4.53 18.80 27.70
C ASP A 433 5.83 18.88 26.88
N ASP A 434 6.13 20.07 26.33
CA ASP A 434 7.35 20.26 25.53
C ASP A 434 8.63 20.15 26.38
N ALA A 435 8.56 20.41 27.69
CA ALA A 435 9.70 20.29 28.58
C ALA A 435 10.12 18.83 28.79
N TRP A 436 9.14 17.93 28.92
CA TRP A 436 9.35 16.49 28.91
C TRP A 436 9.97 16.04 27.58
N ALA A 437 9.44 16.53 26.46
CA ALA A 437 9.95 16.21 25.13
C ALA A 437 11.40 16.70 24.94
N ALA A 438 11.72 17.90 25.40
CA ALA A 438 13.08 18.46 25.35
C ALA A 438 14.09 17.59 26.10
N LYS A 439 13.72 17.08 27.29
CA LYS A 439 14.57 16.14 28.05
C LYS A 439 14.80 14.85 27.28
N LEU A 440 13.76 14.30 26.64
CA LEU A 440 13.89 13.08 25.85
C LEU A 440 14.74 13.29 24.59
N VAL A 441 14.54 14.40 23.86
CA VAL A 441 15.36 14.76 22.69
C VAL A 441 16.84 14.87 23.08
N ALA A 442 17.15 15.61 24.15
CA ALA A 442 18.51 15.75 24.65
C ALA A 442 19.12 14.40 25.03
N ARG A 443 18.36 13.56 25.74
CA ARG A 443 18.78 12.21 26.13
C ARG A 443 19.09 11.32 24.93
N LEU A 444 18.20 11.29 23.93
CA LEU A 444 18.37 10.47 22.73
C LEU A 444 19.61 10.89 21.93
N ILE A 445 19.83 12.20 21.76
CA ILE A 445 21.01 12.72 21.05
C ILE A 445 22.30 12.42 21.82
N GLN A 446 22.27 12.54 23.15
CA GLN A 446 23.45 12.34 23.99
C GLN A 446 23.83 10.85 24.14
N GLU A 447 22.84 9.97 24.31
CA GLU A 447 23.07 8.53 24.52
C GLU A 447 23.19 7.74 23.21
N ILE A 448 22.73 8.28 22.08
CA ILE A 448 22.70 7.58 20.79
C ILE A 448 23.30 8.46 19.69
N ASP A 449 22.46 9.22 18.98
CA ASP A 449 22.82 10.13 17.90
C ASP A 449 21.61 10.98 17.49
N GLU A 450 21.76 11.79 16.43
CA GLU A 450 20.68 12.62 15.90
C GLU A 450 19.55 11.84 15.22
N ASN A 451 19.77 10.58 14.82
CA ASN A 451 18.79 9.77 14.10
C ASN A 451 18.70 8.32 14.62
N PRO A 452 18.24 8.12 15.86
CA PRO A 452 18.20 6.78 16.45
C PRO A 452 17.27 5.84 15.70
N ILE A 453 17.62 4.55 15.68
CA ILE A 453 16.82 3.49 15.06
C ILE A 453 15.81 2.96 16.07
N LEU A 454 14.56 2.79 15.64
CA LEU A 454 13.53 2.14 16.46
C LEU A 454 13.54 0.63 16.23
N ILE A 455 13.51 -0.12 17.33
CA ILE A 455 13.24 -1.57 17.32
C ILE A 455 12.06 -1.89 18.23
N GLU A 456 11.18 -2.77 17.74
CA GLU A 456 10.07 -3.30 18.52
C GLU A 456 10.03 -4.82 18.46
N PHE A 457 9.83 -5.45 19.61
CA PHE A 457 9.68 -6.91 19.69
C PHE A 457 8.87 -7.32 20.91
N ARG A 458 8.52 -8.61 20.96
CA ARG A 458 7.81 -9.24 22.07
C ARG A 458 8.68 -10.32 22.67
N ILE A 459 8.72 -10.41 24.00
CA ILE A 459 9.32 -11.54 24.71
C ILE A 459 8.47 -12.79 24.48
N ALA A 460 8.85 -13.57 23.47
CA ALA A 460 8.17 -14.80 23.07
C ALA A 460 9.18 -15.72 22.36
N GLN A 461 8.92 -17.02 22.38
CA GLN A 461 9.81 -18.05 21.80
C GLN A 461 10.25 -17.75 20.35
N LYS A 462 9.39 -17.13 19.54
CA LYS A 462 9.70 -16.81 18.14
C LYS A 462 10.67 -15.62 17.99
N PHE A 463 10.63 -14.64 18.88
CA PHE A 463 11.30 -13.35 18.72
C PHE A 463 12.46 -13.14 19.69
N ALA A 464 12.38 -13.72 20.88
CA ALA A 464 13.43 -13.69 21.90
C ALA A 464 13.51 -15.06 22.59
N PRO A 465 13.92 -16.13 21.87
CA PRO A 465 13.94 -17.49 22.39
C PRO A 465 14.76 -17.67 23.66
N GLU A 466 15.93 -17.03 23.76
CA GLU A 466 16.82 -17.21 24.92
C GLU A 466 16.28 -16.54 26.17
N ILE A 467 15.81 -15.29 26.05
CA ILE A 467 15.13 -14.57 27.13
C ILE A 467 13.86 -15.33 27.56
N TYR A 468 13.06 -15.80 26.60
CA TYR A 468 11.87 -16.59 26.89
C TYR A 468 12.20 -17.85 27.68
N LYS A 469 13.23 -18.59 27.26
CA LYS A 469 13.67 -19.81 27.92
C LYS A 469 14.09 -19.52 29.36
N TYR A 470 14.97 -18.54 29.56
CA TYR A 470 15.47 -18.17 30.87
C TYR A 470 14.36 -17.77 31.86
N LEU A 471 13.38 -16.98 31.39
CA LEU A 471 12.22 -16.59 32.20
C LEU A 471 11.27 -17.78 32.46
N SER A 472 11.12 -18.71 31.52
CA SER A 472 10.26 -19.89 31.67
C SER A 472 10.78 -20.88 32.72
N GLU A 473 12.07 -20.83 33.03
CA GLU A 473 12.72 -21.62 34.09
C GLU A 473 12.50 -21.00 35.48
N GLY A 474 11.80 -19.85 35.57
CA GLY A 474 11.48 -19.15 36.82
C GLY A 474 12.51 -18.11 37.25
N ASN A 475 13.52 -17.85 36.43
CA ASN A 475 14.55 -16.85 36.74
C ASN A 475 14.02 -15.42 36.51
N ALA A 476 14.51 -14.47 37.31
CA ALA A 476 14.25 -13.05 37.11
C ALA A 476 15.32 -12.44 36.18
N LEU A 477 14.90 -11.53 35.30
CA LEU A 477 15.79 -10.81 34.38
C LEU A 477 15.31 -9.36 34.26
N GLY A 478 16.22 -8.41 34.42
CA GLY A 478 15.94 -6.99 34.22
C GLY A 478 16.00 -6.58 32.74
N LEU A 479 15.52 -5.38 32.45
CA LEU A 479 15.55 -4.78 31.11
C LEU A 479 17.00 -4.45 30.68
N ASP A 480 17.89 -4.25 31.64
CA ASP A 480 19.31 -3.95 31.49
C ASP A 480 20.07 -4.97 30.63
N ILE A 481 19.61 -6.23 30.56
CA ILE A 481 20.17 -7.24 29.66
C ILE A 481 20.19 -6.75 28.20
N LEU A 482 19.17 -5.99 27.78
CA LEU A 482 19.06 -5.44 26.42
C LEU A 482 19.95 -4.22 26.21
N GLY A 483 20.51 -3.65 27.28
CA GLY A 483 21.50 -2.58 27.23
C GLY A 483 22.94 -3.05 27.28
N THR A 484 23.18 -4.36 27.43
CA THR A 484 24.52 -4.92 27.58
C THR A 484 25.27 -4.94 26.25
N SER A 485 26.52 -4.46 26.23
CA SER A 485 27.37 -4.53 25.04
C SER A 485 28.05 -5.90 24.93
N LEU A 486 27.95 -6.53 23.75
CA LEU A 486 28.63 -7.79 23.47
C LEU A 486 30.12 -7.61 23.19
N HIS A 487 30.55 -6.38 22.89
CA HIS A 487 31.96 -6.07 22.67
C HIS A 487 32.72 -5.79 23.97
N ASN A 488 32.05 -5.16 24.94
CA ASN A 488 32.61 -4.90 26.25
C ASN A 488 31.50 -4.88 27.31
N HIS A 489 31.40 -5.97 28.08
CA HIS A 489 30.40 -6.16 29.13
C HIS A 489 30.35 -5.05 30.20
N GLU A 490 31.47 -4.35 30.45
CA GLU A 490 31.51 -3.23 31.41
C GLU A 490 30.84 -1.95 30.86
N LYS A 491 30.55 -1.90 29.56
CA LYS A 491 29.89 -0.78 28.89
C LYS A 491 28.47 -1.13 28.51
N ARG A 492 27.63 -0.09 28.49
CA ARG A 492 26.29 -0.18 27.91
C ARG A 492 26.32 0.22 26.45
N ASN A 493 25.47 -0.45 25.68
CA ASN A 493 25.17 -0.06 24.33
C ASN A 493 24.40 1.27 24.31
N ASN A 494 24.49 1.96 23.18
CA ASN A 494 23.77 3.21 22.90
C ASN A 494 22.30 2.88 22.65
N VAL A 495 21.52 2.77 23.72
CA VAL A 495 20.10 2.39 23.67
C VAL A 495 19.30 3.12 24.75
N VAL A 496 18.11 3.59 24.38
CA VAL A 496 17.14 4.24 25.26
C VAL A 496 15.81 3.48 25.20
N PRO A 497 15.33 2.92 26.34
CA PRO A 497 14.01 2.34 26.40
C PRO A 497 12.92 3.40 26.29
N LEU A 498 12.01 3.23 25.34
CA LEU A 498 10.92 4.18 25.11
C LEU A 498 9.61 3.74 25.74
N LEU A 499 9.28 2.46 25.61
CA LEU A 499 8.00 1.92 26.06
C LEU A 499 8.10 0.43 26.37
N LEU A 500 7.54 0.03 27.52
CA LEU A 500 7.27 -1.36 27.88
C LEU A 500 5.76 -1.52 28.04
N GLN A 501 5.16 -2.44 27.29
CA GLN A 501 3.76 -2.83 27.46
C GLN A 501 3.67 -4.26 28.00
N ARG A 502 3.00 -4.39 29.14
CA ARG A 502 2.67 -5.65 29.78
C ARG A 502 1.16 -5.80 29.84
N GLU A 503 0.61 -6.70 29.02
CA GLU A 503 -0.84 -6.83 28.88
C GLU A 503 -1.47 -5.47 28.56
N ASP A 504 -2.24 -4.90 29.49
CA ASP A 504 -2.85 -3.57 29.37
C ASP A 504 -2.05 -2.46 30.08
N ASP A 505 -1.09 -2.81 30.94
CA ASP A 505 -0.19 -1.86 31.60
C ASP A 505 0.88 -1.33 30.63
N ILE A 506 1.10 -0.02 30.69
CA ILE A 506 2.05 0.68 29.83
C ILE A 506 2.98 1.52 30.70
N ILE A 507 4.29 1.31 30.51
CA ILE A 507 5.35 2.07 31.18
C ILE A 507 6.08 2.88 30.11
N LEU A 508 6.01 4.21 30.19
CA LEU A 508 6.80 5.12 29.37
C LEU A 508 8.18 5.31 29.99
N LEU A 509 9.21 5.31 29.14
CA LEU A 509 10.61 5.46 29.55
C LEU A 509 10.97 4.54 30.74
N PRO A 510 10.76 3.21 30.60
CA PRO A 510 11.00 2.27 31.69
C PRO A 510 12.46 2.34 32.14
N GLN A 511 12.66 2.10 33.43
CA GLN A 511 13.99 2.04 34.04
C GLN A 511 14.62 0.68 33.75
N TRP A 512 15.95 0.63 33.76
CA TRP A 512 16.70 -0.57 33.40
C TRP A 512 16.49 -1.72 34.39
N GLU A 513 16.16 -1.41 35.64
CA GLU A 513 15.88 -2.35 36.72
C GLU A 513 14.48 -2.98 36.61
N ASN A 514 13.64 -2.54 35.64
CA ASN A 514 12.34 -3.13 35.45
C ASN A 514 12.45 -4.60 34.99
N ASN A 515 11.91 -5.51 35.81
CA ASN A 515 11.89 -6.94 35.49
C ASN A 515 11.07 -7.24 34.22
N LEU A 516 11.66 -8.02 33.33
CA LEU A 516 11.02 -8.57 32.13
C LEU A 516 10.09 -9.72 32.48
N LYS A 517 8.98 -9.83 31.76
CA LYS A 517 8.06 -10.96 31.80
C LYS A 517 7.80 -11.51 30.40
N ILE A 518 7.47 -12.81 30.36
CA ILE A 518 7.01 -13.45 29.12
C ILE A 518 5.78 -12.71 28.62
N GLY A 519 5.81 -12.35 27.34
CA GLY A 519 4.73 -11.64 26.68
C GLY A 519 4.88 -10.12 26.65
N ASP A 520 5.80 -9.54 27.44
CA ASP A 520 6.11 -8.11 27.40
C ASP A 520 6.46 -7.67 25.97
N LYS A 521 6.00 -6.49 25.59
CA LYS A 521 6.31 -5.85 24.32
C LYS A 521 7.15 -4.61 24.58
N ILE A 522 8.26 -4.48 23.86
CA ILE A 522 9.29 -3.49 24.17
C ILE A 522 9.57 -2.66 22.92
N LEU A 523 9.64 -1.34 23.10
CA LEU A 523 10.10 -0.38 22.10
C LEU A 523 11.37 0.29 22.62
N LEU A 524 12.44 0.21 21.82
CA LEU A 524 13.73 0.82 22.11
C LEU A 524 14.14 1.75 20.96
N ALA A 525 14.85 2.83 21.29
CA ALA A 525 15.67 3.58 20.36
C ALA A 525 17.12 3.18 20.55
N CYS A 526 17.87 2.93 19.48
CA CYS A 526 19.27 2.53 19.56
C CYS A 526 20.05 2.86 18.29
N ASP A 527 21.38 2.76 18.34
CA ASP A 527 22.19 2.79 17.12
C ASP A 527 22.20 1.41 16.41
N ASN A 528 22.90 1.31 15.28
CA ASN A 528 22.97 0.07 14.52
C ASN A 528 23.80 -1.03 15.20
N HIS A 529 24.76 -0.67 16.06
CA HIS A 529 25.57 -1.64 16.81
C HIS A 529 24.74 -2.28 17.91
N ALA A 530 24.11 -1.46 18.74
CA ALA A 530 23.19 -1.86 19.80
C ALA A 530 22.04 -2.72 19.26
N LYS A 531 21.49 -2.38 18.09
CA LYS A 531 20.48 -3.20 17.42
C LYS A 531 20.95 -4.64 17.19
N ASN A 532 22.16 -4.80 16.64
CA ASN A 532 22.71 -6.13 16.34
C ASN A 532 22.97 -6.91 17.63
N ASP A 533 23.56 -6.27 18.64
CA ASP A 533 23.80 -6.89 19.94
C ASP A 533 22.49 -7.36 20.60
N ILE A 534 21.45 -6.53 20.60
CA ILE A 534 20.12 -6.90 21.11
C ILE A 534 19.56 -8.10 20.36
N GLU A 535 19.70 -8.13 19.03
CA GLU A 535 19.26 -9.26 18.22
C GLU A 535 20.00 -10.55 18.58
N TYR A 536 21.32 -10.49 18.75
CA TYR A 536 22.15 -11.62 19.17
C TYR A 536 21.82 -12.09 20.59
N ILE A 537 21.67 -11.17 21.55
CA ILE A 537 21.25 -11.48 22.93
C ILE A 537 19.89 -12.20 22.93
N CYS A 538 18.96 -11.79 22.06
CA CYS A 538 17.65 -12.42 21.97
C CYS A 538 17.69 -13.82 21.33
N GLN A 539 18.55 -14.03 20.32
CA GLN A 539 18.49 -15.19 19.43
C GLN A 539 19.60 -16.24 19.65
N ASN A 540 20.73 -15.88 20.27
CA ASN A 540 21.91 -16.74 20.38
C ASN A 540 22.23 -17.08 21.85
N SER A 541 22.20 -18.37 22.19
CA SER A 541 22.43 -18.86 23.55
C SER A 541 23.83 -18.59 24.13
N TYR A 542 24.84 -18.35 23.28
CA TYR A 542 26.20 -18.00 23.71
C TYR A 542 26.28 -16.51 24.08
N GLU A 543 25.73 -15.66 23.22
CA GLU A 543 25.71 -14.21 23.43
C GLU A 543 24.80 -13.82 24.58
N PHE A 544 23.65 -14.51 24.73
CA PHE A 544 22.79 -14.36 25.91
C PHE A 544 23.53 -14.70 27.20
N HIS A 545 24.32 -15.79 27.22
CA HIS A 545 25.11 -16.18 28.38
C HIS A 545 26.20 -15.14 28.69
N TYR A 546 26.91 -14.66 27.66
CA TYR A 546 27.90 -13.60 27.81
C TYR A 546 27.28 -12.33 28.38
N ALA A 547 26.13 -11.90 27.85
CA ALA A 547 25.43 -10.72 28.36
C ALA A 547 25.00 -10.89 29.83
N LEU A 548 24.59 -12.09 30.23
CA LEU A 548 24.14 -12.38 31.60
C LEU A 548 25.28 -12.44 32.62
N HIS A 549 26.44 -12.99 32.24
CA HIS A 549 27.51 -13.34 33.19
C HIS A 549 28.84 -12.61 32.95
N GLY A 550 29.03 -11.98 31.80
CA GLY A 550 30.30 -11.39 31.38
C GLY A 550 31.35 -12.41 30.91
N GLU A 551 31.00 -13.71 30.84
CA GLU A 551 31.92 -14.80 30.50
C GLU A 551 31.44 -15.58 29.26
N GLU A 552 32.40 -15.92 28.38
CA GLU A 552 32.14 -16.81 27.24
C GLU A 552 31.71 -18.19 27.74
N LYS A 553 30.57 -18.68 27.23
CA LYS A 553 30.09 -20.03 27.54
C LYS A 553 31.08 -21.07 27.02
N LEU A 554 31.70 -21.84 27.92
CA LEU A 554 32.68 -22.86 27.57
C LEU A 554 32.10 -23.87 26.57
N THR A 555 32.71 -23.95 25.38
CA THR A 555 32.40 -24.99 24.39
C THR A 555 33.12 -26.28 24.76
N ILE A 556 32.42 -27.42 24.64
CA ILE A 556 32.95 -28.78 24.91
C ILE A 556 34.21 -29.10 24.06
N PHE A 557 34.51 -28.31 23.02
CA PHE A 557 35.68 -28.47 22.15
C PHE A 557 36.90 -27.59 22.48
N LYS A 558 36.87 -26.70 23.48
CA LYS A 558 38.11 -26.12 24.03
C LYS A 558 38.66 -27.07 25.09
N GLY A 559 39.34 -28.12 24.61
CA GLY A 559 40.17 -29.00 25.41
C GLY A 559 41.17 -28.22 26.27
N LYS A 560 41.45 -28.80 27.44
CA LYS A 560 42.41 -28.37 28.47
C LYS A 560 43.69 -27.76 27.87
N LYS A 561 44.14 -26.66 28.51
CA LYS A 561 45.50 -26.11 28.39
C LYS A 561 46.56 -27.20 28.50
#